data_AF-A0A9D8AFI8-F1
#
_entry.id   AF-A0A9D8AFI8-F1
#
_cell.length_a   1.000
_cell.length_b   1.000
_cell.length_c   1.000
_cell.angle_alpha   90.00
_cell.angle_beta   90.00
_cell.angle_gamma   90.00
#
_symmetry.space_group_name_H-M   'P 1'
#
loop_
_entity.id
_entity.type
_entity.pdbx_description
1 polymer ?
#
loop_
_entity_poly.entity_id
_entity_poly.type
_entity_poly.pdbx_seq_one_letter_code
_entity_poly.pdbx_strand_id
1 'polypeptide(L)' 'MKKLIAVALIAVSMISIASNAYALVSVRGYTRSNGTYVRPHIRTNPDGYTWNNFSY' A
#
# COMPACT_ATOMS: atom_id res chain seq x y z
N MET A 1 -37.27 -13.43 -15.43
CA MET A 1 -36.26 -12.53 -16.04
C MET A 1 -35.66 -11.54 -15.04
N LYS A 2 -36.44 -10.68 -14.37
CA LYS A 2 -35.93 -9.68 -13.39
C LYS A 2 -35.05 -10.28 -12.27
N LYS A 3 -35.43 -11.45 -11.73
CA LYS A 3 -34.65 -12.19 -10.71
C LYS A 3 -33.30 -12.70 -11.24
N LEU A 4 -33.24 -13.12 -12.51
CA LEU A 4 -32.00 -13.57 -13.15
C LEU A 4 -31.05 -12.40 -13.41
N ILE A 5 -31.60 -11.24 -13.80
CA ILE A 5 -30.84 -10.00 -13.95
C ILE A 5 -30.27 -9.56 -12.59
N ALA A 6 -31.06 -9.63 -11.52
CA ALA A 6 -30.59 -9.31 -10.17
C ALA A 6 -29.45 -10.23 -9.70
N VAL A 7 -29.55 -11.53 -9.94
CA VAL A 7 -28.49 -12.50 -9.62
C VAL A 7 -27.22 -12.23 -10.44
N ALA A 8 -27.36 -11.94 -11.72
CA ALA A 8 -26.22 -11.60 -12.58
C ALA A 8 -25.51 -10.31 -12.11
N LEU A 9 -26.26 -9.29 -11.70
CA LEU A 9 -25.70 -8.03 -11.17
C LEU A 9 -24.93 -8.25 -9.86
N ILE A 10 -25.43 -9.09 -8.97
CA ILE A 10 -24.74 -9.43 -7.70
C ILE A 10 -23.46 -10.24 -7.97
N ALA A 11 -23.50 -11.17 -8.93
CA ALA A 11 -22.31 -11.94 -9.29
C ALA A 11 -21.20 -11.06 -9.89
N VAL A 12 -21.56 -10.06 -10.69
CA VAL A 12 -20.60 -9.11 -11.28
C VAL A 12 -19.99 -8.19 -10.22
N SER A 13 -20.75 -7.74 -9.22
CA SER A 13 -20.22 -6.84 -8.17
C SER A 13 -19.23 -7.52 -7.22
N MET A 14 -19.32 -8.84 -7.04
CA MET A 14 -18.39 -9.61 -6.20
C MET A 14 -16.96 -9.69 -6.79
N ILE A 15 -16.79 -9.50 -8.10
CA ILE A 15 -15.49 -9.55 -8.77
C ILE A 15 -14.65 -8.29 -8.45
N SER A 16 -15.29 -7.19 -8.05
CA SER A 16 -14.65 -5.87 -7.87
C SER A 16 -13.93 -5.67 -6.54
N ILE A 17 -13.88 -6.67 -5.64
CA ILE A 17 -13.43 -6.49 -4.24
C ILE A 17 -11.94 -6.86 -4.05
N ALA A 18 -11.26 -7.38 -5.07
CA ALA A 18 -9.88 -7.87 -4.95
C ALA A 18 -8.80 -6.79 -5.26
N SER A 19 -8.88 -5.60 -4.67
CA SER A 19 -7.81 -4.61 -4.77
C SER A 19 -6.77 -4.79 -3.65
N ASN A 20 -5.54 -5.17 -4.02
CA ASN A 20 -4.42 -5.21 -3.09
C ASN A 20 -3.83 -3.81 -2.94
N ALA A 21 -3.86 -3.26 -1.73
CA ALA A 21 -3.18 -2.00 -1.41
C ALA A 21 -1.72 -2.27 -1.02
N TYR A 22 -0.77 -1.82 -1.85
CA TYR A 22 0.66 -1.90 -1.55
C TYR A 22 1.12 -0.61 -0.86
N ALA A 23 1.51 -0.70 0.40
CA ALA A 23 1.92 0.45 1.23
C ALA A 23 3.44 0.51 1.48
N LEU A 24 4.25 0.00 0.54
CA LEU A 24 5.70 -0.03 0.66
C LEU A 24 6.36 1.02 -0.25
N VAL A 25 7.35 1.73 0.30
CA VAL A 25 8.08 2.79 -0.40
C VAL A 25 9.56 2.42 -0.45
N SER A 26 10.14 2.42 -1.65
CA SER A 26 11.59 2.30 -1.84
C SER A 26 12.26 3.67 -1.68
N VAL A 27 13.20 3.77 -0.75
CA VAL A 27 13.95 4.99 -0.48
C VAL A 27 15.36 4.84 -1.06
N ARG A 28 15.72 5.78 -1.93
CA ARG A 28 17.10 5.88 -2.46
C ARG A 28 18.05 6.25 -1.34
N GLY A 29 19.29 5.77 -1.43
CA GLY A 29 20.34 6.18 -0.49
C GLY A 29 20.62 7.68 -0.58
N TYR A 30 20.95 8.29 0.55
CA TYR A 30 21.21 9.74 0.63
C TYR A 30 22.18 10.07 1.76
N THR A 31 22.79 11.25 1.68
CA THR A 31 23.68 11.77 2.72
C THR A 31 22.93 12.81 3.54
N ARG A 32 22.93 12.66 4.87
CA ARG A 32 22.33 13.63 5.80
C ARG A 32 23.19 14.89 5.88
N SER A 33 22.61 15.99 6.34
CA SER A 33 23.34 17.25 6.54
C SER A 33 24.54 17.14 7.50
N ASN A 34 24.50 16.17 8.42
CA ASN A 34 25.60 15.85 9.33
C ASN A 34 26.67 14.92 8.73
N GLY A 35 26.63 14.65 7.42
CA GLY A 35 27.60 13.80 6.71
C GLY A 35 27.35 12.30 6.79
N THR A 36 26.34 11.85 7.54
CA THR A 36 26.04 10.41 7.64
C THR A 36 25.39 9.88 6.37
N TYR A 37 25.95 8.83 5.76
CA TYR A 37 25.33 8.11 4.64
C TYR A 37 24.24 7.15 5.12
N VAL A 38 23.07 7.22 4.47
CA VAL A 38 21.96 6.30 4.68
C VAL A 38 21.82 5.41 3.45
N ARG A 39 21.96 4.10 3.64
CA ARG A 39 21.78 3.12 2.57
C ARG A 39 20.33 3.06 2.06
N PRO A 40 20.10 2.67 0.79
CA PRO A 40 18.76 2.40 0.29
C PRO A 40 18.03 1.37 1.16
N HIS A 41 16.73 1.54 1.34
CA HIS A 41 15.90 0.64 2.15
C HIS A 41 14.42 0.75 1.74
N ILE A 42 13.62 -0.23 2.16
CA ILE A 42 12.16 -0.18 2.04
C ILE A 42 11.59 0.28 3.38
N ARG A 43 10.60 1.18 3.33
CA ARG A 43 9.81 1.61 4.49
C ARG A 43 8.32 1.49 4.21
N THR A 44 7.52 1.56 5.25
CA THR A 44 6.07 1.73 5.12
C THR A 44 5.73 3.12 4.59
N ASN A 45 4.53 3.25 4.03
CA ASN A 45 4.00 4.52 3.55
C ASN A 45 3.93 5.50 4.73
N PRO A 46 4.31 6.78 4.55
CA PRO A 46 4.25 7.74 5.63
C PRO A 46 2.78 7.98 6.02
N ASP A 47 2.43 7.63 7.25
CA ASP A 47 1.08 7.73 7.82
C ASP A 47 1.02 8.62 9.07
N GLY A 48 2.14 9.26 9.44
CA GLY A 48 2.26 10.11 10.63
C GLY A 48 2.58 9.34 11.92
N TYR A 49 2.66 8.00 11.86
CA TYR A 49 2.92 7.16 13.03
C TYR A 49 4.28 6.47 12.92
N THR A 50 5.26 6.93 13.69
CA THR A 50 6.65 6.47 13.56
C THR A 50 6.86 5.00 13.90
N TRP A 51 6.01 4.43 14.77
CA TRP A 51 6.05 3.02 15.19
C TRP A 51 5.58 2.04 14.10
N ASN A 52 4.92 2.53 13.05
CA ASN A 52 4.53 1.71 11.89
C ASN A 52 5.68 1.54 10.89
N ASN A 53 6.85 2.15 11.13
CA ASN A 53 8.04 1.96 10.30
C ASN A 53 8.81 0.71 10.72
N PHE A 54 9.36 -0.04 9.77
CA PHE A 54 10.17 -1.23 10.02
C PHE A 54 11.46 -1.00 10.82
N SER A 55 11.81 0.25 11.10
CA SER A 55 13.08 0.66 11.67
C SER A 55 12.97 1.26 13.07
N TYR A 56 11.91 0.91 13.82
CA TYR A 56 11.82 1.25 15.24
C TYR A 56 12.74 0.34 16.07
#